data_AF-A0AA37BSM7-F1
#
_entry.id   AF-A0AA37BSM7-F1
#
_cell.length_a   1.000
_cell.length_b   1.000
_cell.length_c   1.000
_cell.angle_alpha   90.00
_cell.angle_beta   90.00
_cell.angle_gamma   90.00
#
_symmetry.space_group_name_H-M   'P 1'
#
loop_
_entity.id
_entity.type
_entity.pdbx_description
1 polymer ?
#
loop_
_entity_poly.entity_id
_entity_poly.type
_entity_poly.pdbx_seq_one_letter_code
_entity_poly.pdbx_strand_id
1 'polypeptide(L)'
;MSLLILDTLRYFDGEINENKVSRLCVTVAKKLLGQAYNIPNYAMVSGRIQEISVSPDTERVTEALVAGRERLNGSKFEGFFLSSGSGQRDYLLFTPKLASTLREYAIFPEEYEMKIEVEVVSFKMKKLKVYTKGTVIDNAVMRGGEPV
;
A
#
# COMPACT_ATOMS: atom_id res chain seq x y z
N MET A 1 -2.77 17.39 -5.74
CA MET A 1 -3.94 16.67 -5.19
C MET A 1 -3.61 15.22 -5.25
N SER A 2 -3.76 14.51 -4.14
CA SER A 2 -3.28 13.14 -4.07
C SER A 2 -4.12 12.28 -3.13
N LEU A 3 -4.11 10.99 -3.43
CA LEU A 3 -4.60 9.97 -2.52
C LEU A 3 -3.44 9.56 -1.62
N LEU A 4 -3.60 9.82 -0.32
CA LEU A 4 -2.71 9.28 0.69
C LEU A 4 -3.37 8.03 1.27
N ILE A 5 -2.63 6.94 1.28
CA ILE A 5 -3.02 5.69 1.93
C ILE A 5 -2.09 5.52 3.11
N LEU A 6 -2.67 5.31 4.28
CA LEU A 6 -1.96 5.03 5.51
C LEU A 6 -2.49 3.70 6.07
N ASP A 7 -1.63 2.70 6.06
CA ASP A 7 -1.97 1.38 6.56
C ASP A 7 -0.74 0.64 7.08
N THR A 8 -0.98 -0.30 7.99
CA THR A 8 0.01 -1.26 8.43
C THR A 8 0.37 -2.18 7.27
N LEU A 9 1.65 -2.48 7.10
CA LEU A 9 2.11 -3.47 6.12
C LEU A 9 1.58 -4.86 6.49
N ARG A 10 1.12 -5.64 5.50
CA ARG A 10 0.56 -6.98 5.75
C ARG A 10 0.95 -7.94 4.63
N TYR A 11 0.83 -9.23 4.90
CA TYR A 11 0.82 -10.24 3.84
C TYR A 11 -0.60 -10.47 3.34
N PHE A 12 -0.75 -10.55 2.03
CA PHE A 12 -1.98 -11.02 1.40
C PHE A 12 -2.04 -12.55 1.47
N ASP A 13 -3.12 -13.05 2.09
CA ASP A 13 -3.32 -14.48 2.35
C ASP A 13 -4.00 -15.24 1.19
N GLY A 14 -4.42 -14.53 0.13
CA GLY A 14 -5.02 -15.15 -1.05
C GLY A 14 -4.01 -15.69 -2.07
N GLU A 15 -4.53 -16.38 -3.08
CA GLU A 15 -3.71 -16.84 -4.20
C GLU A 15 -3.32 -15.68 -5.13
N ILE A 16 -2.03 -15.59 -5.45
CA ILE A 16 -1.48 -14.66 -6.43
C ILE A 16 -0.90 -15.50 -7.57
N ASN A 17 -1.51 -15.40 -8.76
CA ASN A 17 -1.07 -16.12 -9.96
C ASN A 17 -0.11 -15.29 -10.84
N GLU A 18 0.49 -14.24 -10.29
CA GLU A 18 1.25 -13.26 -11.04
C GLU A 18 2.68 -13.10 -10.51
N ASN A 19 3.67 -13.62 -11.25
CA ASN A 19 5.09 -13.66 -10.86
C ASN A 19 5.73 -12.29 -10.63
N LYS A 20 5.05 -11.20 -10.99
CA LYS A 20 5.53 -9.81 -10.88
C LYS A 20 5.10 -9.13 -9.59
N VAL A 21 4.41 -9.85 -8.70
CA VAL A 21 3.73 -9.29 -7.53
C VAL A 21 4.23 -9.99 -6.27
N SER A 22 4.52 -9.22 -5.23
CA SER A 22 4.80 -9.70 -3.88
C SER A 22 3.50 -9.86 -3.10
N ARG A 23 3.47 -10.77 -2.13
CA ARG A 23 2.38 -10.87 -1.15
C ARG A 23 2.36 -9.69 -0.18
N LEU A 24 3.43 -8.91 -0.06
CA LEU A 24 3.46 -7.75 0.80
C LEU A 24 2.55 -6.65 0.24
N CYS A 25 1.68 -6.09 1.07
CA CYS A 25 0.70 -5.11 0.64
C CYS A 25 0.30 -4.12 1.73
N VAL A 26 -0.37 -3.07 1.28
CA VAL A 26 -1.28 -2.24 2.09
C VAL A 26 -2.69 -2.38 1.55
N THR A 27 -3.68 -2.03 2.35
CA THR A 27 -5.08 -2.00 1.94
C THR A 27 -5.53 -0.59 1.60
N VAL A 28 -6.57 -0.51 0.77
CA VAL A 28 -7.22 0.74 0.39
C VAL A 28 -8.73 0.56 0.44
N ALA A 29 -9.48 1.58 0.85
CA ALA A 29 -10.93 1.56 0.82
C ALA A 29 -11.42 1.32 -0.61
N LYS A 30 -12.30 0.32 -0.77
CA LYS A 30 -12.82 -0.08 -2.08
C LYS A 30 -13.48 1.06 -2.83
N LYS A 31 -14.10 2.00 -2.09
CA LYS A 31 -14.71 3.21 -2.66
C LYS A 31 -13.72 4.17 -3.34
N LEU A 32 -12.43 4.12 -2.99
CA LEU A 32 -11.42 5.08 -3.45
C LEU A 32 -10.75 4.64 -4.74
N LEU A 33 -10.08 3.49 -4.77
CA LEU A 33 -9.40 3.04 -5.98
C LEU A 33 -10.30 2.16 -6.85
N GLY A 34 -10.94 1.14 -6.27
CA GLY A 34 -11.79 0.21 -7.00
C GLY A 34 -13.00 0.89 -7.65
N GLN A 35 -13.87 1.53 -6.86
CA GLN A 35 -15.13 2.08 -7.37
C GLN A 35 -14.98 3.43 -8.07
N ALA A 36 -14.19 4.38 -7.54
CA ALA A 36 -14.13 5.73 -8.11
C ALA A 36 -13.49 5.76 -9.51
N TYR A 37 -12.59 4.81 -9.80
CA TYR A 37 -11.83 4.77 -11.05
C TYR A 37 -12.10 3.54 -11.91
N ASN A 38 -12.91 2.59 -11.44
CA ASN A 38 -13.19 1.33 -12.11
C ASN A 38 -11.89 0.64 -12.57
N ILE A 39 -10.93 0.52 -11.66
CA ILE A 39 -9.59 0.03 -11.95
C ILE A 39 -9.65 -1.50 -12.09
N PRO A 40 -9.15 -2.08 -13.19
CA PRO A 40 -9.09 -3.53 -13.33
C PRO A 40 -8.04 -4.12 -12.36
N ASN A 41 -8.28 -5.34 -11.89
CA ASN A 41 -7.27 -6.10 -11.14
C ASN A 41 -5.95 -6.17 -11.92
N TYR A 42 -4.86 -6.10 -11.18
CA TYR A 42 -3.48 -6.07 -11.64
C TYR A 42 -3.11 -4.82 -12.47
N ALA A 43 -3.90 -3.74 -12.37
CA ALA A 43 -3.44 -2.43 -12.83
C ALA A 43 -2.26 -1.96 -11.96
N MET A 44 -1.26 -1.40 -12.61
CA MET A 44 -0.08 -0.87 -11.94
C MET A 44 -0.41 0.48 -11.31
N VAL A 45 -0.12 0.62 -10.02
CA VAL A 45 -0.29 1.85 -9.24
C VAL A 45 1.10 2.39 -8.93
N SER A 46 1.32 3.67 -9.17
CA SER A 46 2.60 4.31 -8.88
C SER A 46 2.44 5.65 -8.19
N GLY A 47 3.47 6.01 -7.44
CA GLY A 47 3.55 7.26 -6.72
C GLY A 47 4.77 7.30 -5.81
N ARG A 48 4.61 7.73 -4.56
CA ARG A 48 5.72 7.94 -3.62
C ARG A 48 5.43 7.39 -2.25
N ILE A 49 6.47 6.86 -1.62
CA ILE A 49 6.48 6.61 -0.18
C ILE A 49 6.61 7.96 0.50
N GLN A 50 5.64 8.36 1.31
CA GLN A 50 5.70 9.61 2.07
C GLN A 50 6.40 9.39 3.40
N GLU A 51 6.05 8.30 4.08
CA GLU A 51 6.54 8.00 5.41
C GLU A 51 6.49 6.49 5.67
N ILE A 52 7.48 6.00 6.41
CA ILE A 52 7.47 4.67 7.02
C ILE A 52 7.76 4.85 8.50
N SER A 53 6.85 4.41 9.35
CA SER A 53 6.91 4.53 10.80
C SER A 53 6.67 3.18 11.47
N VAL A 54 7.11 3.02 12.71
CA VAL A 54 6.71 1.87 13.52
C VAL A 54 5.21 2.01 13.77
N SER A 55 4.45 0.94 13.53
CA SER A 55 3.02 0.91 13.81
C SER A 55 2.79 1.23 15.30
N PRO A 56 1.80 2.09 15.63
CA PRO A 56 1.55 2.48 17.01
C PRO A 56 1.17 1.30 17.91
N ASP A 57 0.67 0.22 17.32
CA ASP A 57 0.26 -1.00 18.02
C ASP A 57 1.43 -1.97 18.26
N THR A 58 2.63 -1.67 17.74
CA THR A 58 3.82 -2.51 17.87
C THR A 58 4.55 -2.23 19.18
N GLU A 59 4.41 -3.12 20.17
CA GLU A 59 5.11 -3.00 21.45
C GLU A 59 6.63 -3.21 21.35
N ARG A 60 7.07 -4.06 20.42
CA ARG A 60 8.49 -4.37 20.16
C ARG A 60 8.71 -4.68 18.68
N VAL A 61 9.71 -4.04 18.07
CA VAL A 61 10.17 -4.35 16.71
C VAL A 61 11.08 -5.57 16.76
N THR A 62 10.95 -6.54 15.85
CA THR A 62 11.73 -7.79 15.91
C THR A 62 13.21 -7.60 15.67
N GLU A 63 13.61 -6.58 14.92
CA GLU A 63 15.02 -6.28 14.62
C GLU A 63 15.43 -4.87 15.04
N ALA A 64 16.71 -4.72 15.37
CA ALA A 64 17.30 -3.41 15.68
C ALA A 64 17.11 -2.48 14.48
N LEU A 65 16.57 -1.28 14.74
CA LEU A 65 16.31 -0.27 13.71
C LEU A 65 17.52 -0.09 12.79
N VAL A 66 17.38 -0.50 11.53
CA VAL A 66 18.43 -0.31 10.52
C VAL A 66 18.53 1.18 10.20
N ALA A 67 19.73 1.74 10.39
CA ALA A 67 19.99 3.13 10.04
C ALA A 67 19.79 3.34 8.52
N GLY A 68 19.15 4.43 8.12
CA GLY A 68 18.91 4.73 6.71
C GLY A 68 17.50 4.44 6.21
N ARG A 69 16.60 3.89 7.02
CA ARG A 69 15.19 3.65 6.62
C ARG A 69 14.49 4.93 6.13
N GLU A 70 14.87 6.08 6.69
CA GLU A 70 14.35 7.40 6.32
C GLU A 70 14.66 7.77 4.87
N ARG A 71 15.63 7.11 4.24
CA ARG A 71 15.96 7.28 2.81
C ARG A 71 14.87 6.74 1.89
N LEU A 72 13.99 5.88 2.40
CA LEU A 72 12.83 5.40 1.65
C LEU A 72 11.74 6.49 1.55
N ASN A 73 11.73 7.47 2.44
CA ASN A 73 10.79 8.59 2.36
C ASN A 73 11.10 9.43 1.11
N GLY A 74 10.06 9.74 0.34
CA GLY A 74 10.13 10.39 -0.97
C GLY A 74 10.51 9.46 -2.13
N SER A 75 10.86 8.20 -1.87
CA SER A 75 11.21 7.24 -2.94
C SER A 75 9.98 6.79 -3.74
N LYS A 76 10.22 6.31 -4.95
CA LYS A 76 9.14 5.87 -5.84
C LYS A 76 8.51 4.57 -5.33
N PHE A 77 7.19 4.57 -5.28
CA PHE A 77 6.36 3.42 -5.00
C PHE A 77 5.80 2.86 -6.32
N GLU A 78 5.86 1.53 -6.47
CA GLU A 78 5.15 0.78 -7.51
C GLU A 78 4.47 -0.43 -6.87
N GLY A 79 3.21 -0.64 -7.22
CA GLY A 79 2.42 -1.78 -6.79
C GLY A 79 1.32 -2.12 -7.79
N PHE A 80 0.51 -3.10 -7.44
CA PHE A 80 -0.56 -3.64 -8.26
C PHE A 80 -1.86 -3.63 -7.47
N PHE A 81 -2.91 -3.09 -8.08
CA PHE A 81 -4.24 -3.08 -7.50
C PHE A 81 -4.88 -4.47 -7.61
N LEU A 82 -5.44 -4.97 -6.51
CA LEU A 82 -6.21 -6.21 -6.50
C LEU A 82 -7.49 -6.00 -5.67
N SER A 83 -8.64 -6.16 -6.30
CA SER A 83 -9.93 -6.29 -5.60
C SER A 83 -10.28 -7.77 -5.46
N SER A 84 -10.48 -8.22 -4.22
CA SER A 84 -10.92 -9.59 -3.93
C SER A 84 -12.43 -9.80 -4.14
N GLY A 85 -13.17 -8.79 -4.62
CA GLY A 85 -14.63 -8.84 -4.82
C GLY A 85 -15.43 -8.80 -3.51
N SER A 86 -15.04 -9.59 -2.52
CA SER A 86 -15.56 -9.56 -1.13
C SER A 86 -14.93 -8.43 -0.31
N GLY A 87 -15.61 -7.97 0.77
CA GLY A 87 -15.06 -7.04 1.75
C GLY A 87 -15.14 -5.53 1.40
N GLN A 88 -14.76 -4.70 2.38
CA GLN A 88 -14.77 -3.22 2.30
C GLN A 88 -13.45 -2.62 1.78
N ARG A 89 -12.40 -3.44 1.67
CA ARG A 89 -11.04 -3.03 1.32
C ARG A 89 -10.57 -3.79 0.07
N ASP A 90 -9.79 -3.09 -0.75
CA ASP A 90 -8.99 -3.66 -1.82
C ASP A 90 -7.51 -3.64 -1.40
N TYR A 91 -6.66 -4.27 -2.19
CA TYR A 91 -5.24 -4.46 -1.88
C TYR A 91 -4.35 -3.72 -2.88
N LEU A 92 -3.27 -3.14 -2.37
CA LEU A 92 -2.14 -2.65 -3.16
C LEU A 92 -0.95 -3.54 -2.88
N LEU A 93 -0.78 -4.53 -3.74
CA LEU A 93 0.30 -5.51 -3.66
C LEU A 93 1.60 -4.90 -4.19
N PHE A 94 2.70 -5.08 -3.49
CA PHE A 94 3.97 -4.44 -3.87
C PHE A 94 4.71 -5.23 -4.94
N THR A 95 5.61 -4.57 -5.66
CA THR A 95 6.55 -5.30 -6.52
C THR A 95 7.53 -6.12 -5.66
N PRO A 96 8.08 -7.25 -6.18
CA PRO A 96 9.14 -7.99 -5.52
C PRO A 96 10.37 -7.12 -5.20
N LYS A 97 10.68 -6.15 -6.06
CA LYS A 97 11.77 -5.19 -5.86
C LYS A 97 11.53 -4.36 -4.60
N LEU A 98 10.36 -3.73 -4.48
CA LEU A 98 10.02 -2.94 -3.30
C LEU A 98 10.00 -3.81 -2.03
N ALA A 99 9.44 -5.02 -2.11
CA ALA A 99 9.43 -5.94 -0.98
C ALA A 99 10.84 -6.36 -0.52
N SER A 100 11.77 -6.59 -1.47
CA SER A 100 13.19 -6.83 -1.15
C SER A 100 13.81 -5.64 -0.45
N THR A 101 13.60 -4.43 -0.99
CA THR A 101 14.11 -3.21 -0.39
C THR A 101 13.59 -3.00 1.02
N LEU A 102 12.29 -3.19 1.28
CA LEU A 102 11.73 -3.08 2.64
C LEU A 102 12.39 -4.09 3.60
N ARG A 103 12.62 -5.32 3.15
CA ARG A 103 13.32 -6.34 3.94
C ARG A 103 14.78 -5.97 4.24
N GLU A 104 15.50 -5.38 3.28
CA GLU A 104 16.89 -4.92 3.47
C GLU A 104 17.01 -3.85 4.57
N TYR A 105 15.96 -3.07 4.80
CA TYR A 105 15.88 -2.10 5.89
C TYR A 105 15.18 -2.63 7.16
N ALA A 106 14.98 -3.96 7.26
CA ALA A 106 14.28 -4.60 8.37
C ALA A 106 12.87 -4.03 8.64
N ILE A 107 12.15 -3.69 7.56
CA ILE A 107 10.77 -3.21 7.61
C ILE A 107 9.85 -4.41 7.36
N PHE A 108 9.27 -4.92 8.44
CA PHE A 108 8.43 -6.11 8.41
C PHE A 108 6.93 -5.77 8.48
N PRO A 109 6.08 -6.61 7.86
CA PRO A 109 4.63 -6.49 8.05
C PRO A 109 4.22 -6.64 9.52
N GLU A 110 3.06 -6.06 9.85
CA GLU A 110 2.47 -5.91 11.19
C GLU A 110 3.24 -4.97 12.13
N GLU A 111 4.54 -4.81 11.92
CA GLU A 111 5.39 -3.96 12.76
C GLU A 111 5.41 -2.49 12.30
N TYR A 112 5.22 -2.25 11.01
CA TYR A 112 5.39 -0.95 10.39
C TYR A 112 4.12 -0.47 9.68
N GLU A 113 3.88 0.83 9.78
CA GLU A 113 2.87 1.56 9.01
C GLU A 113 3.55 2.28 7.84
N MET A 114 2.88 2.30 6.70
CA MET A 114 3.36 2.93 5.49
C MET A 114 2.36 3.96 4.99
N LYS A 115 2.83 5.19 4.83
CA LYS A 115 2.10 6.26 4.17
C LYS A 115 2.54 6.36 2.73
N ILE A 116 1.66 6.06 1.78
CA ILE A 116 1.95 6.18 0.35
C ILE A 116 1.05 7.21 -0.31
N GLU A 117 1.64 8.00 -1.19
CA GLU A 117 0.94 8.88 -2.10
C GLU A 117 0.77 8.19 -3.44
N VAL A 118 -0.47 8.00 -3.88
CA VAL A 118 -0.78 7.45 -5.20
C VAL A 118 -0.96 8.59 -6.20
N GLU A 119 -0.16 8.57 -7.26
CA GLU A 119 -0.14 9.61 -8.30
C GLU A 119 -0.82 9.14 -9.59
N VAL A 120 -0.51 7.91 -10.03
CA VAL A 120 -0.90 7.40 -11.34
C VAL A 120 -1.31 5.94 -11.27
N VAL A 121 -2.34 5.58 -12.02
CA VAL A 121 -2.73 4.19 -12.29
C VAL A 121 -2.55 3.93 -13.78
N SER A 122 -1.85 2.85 -14.12
CA SER A 122 -1.56 2.43 -15.48
C SER A 122 -2.12 1.03 -15.75
N PHE A 123 -2.87 0.89 -16.82
CA PHE A 123 -3.39 -0.40 -17.28
C PHE A 123 -3.48 -0.41 -18.81
N LYS A 124 -3.00 -1.49 -19.44
CA LYS A 124 -2.86 -1.57 -20.90
C LYS A 124 -2.10 -0.33 -21.42
N MET A 125 -2.63 0.39 -22.40
CA MET A 125 -2.08 1.64 -22.92
C MET A 125 -2.64 2.92 -22.25
N LYS A 126 -3.46 2.78 -21.20
CA LYS A 126 -4.11 3.91 -20.52
C LYS A 126 -3.36 4.27 -19.24
N LYS A 127 -3.22 5.57 -18.98
CA LYS A 127 -2.73 6.13 -17.72
C LYS A 127 -3.79 7.08 -17.16
N LEU A 128 -4.17 6.86 -15.91
CA LEU A 128 -5.10 7.70 -15.17
C LEU A 128 -4.33 8.41 -14.06
N LYS A 129 -4.47 9.74 -13.98
CA LYS A 129 -3.99 10.49 -12.81
C LYS A 129 -5.04 10.37 -11.71
N VAL A 130 -4.59 10.05 -10.51
CA VAL A 130 -5.45 9.83 -9.35
C VAL A 130 -5.65 11.16 -8.61
N TYR A 131 -6.92 11.59 -8.54
CA TYR A 131 -7.53 12.81 -7.96
C TYR A 131 -7.02 14.20 -8.40
N THR A 132 -7.95 15.07 -8.81
CA THR A 132 -7.70 16.42 -9.35
C THR A 132 -8.29 17.59 -8.54
N LYS A 133 -8.95 17.35 -7.37
CA LYS A 133 -9.35 18.40 -6.38
C LYS A 133 -9.37 17.87 -4.92
N GLY A 134 -8.64 18.49 -3.97
CA GLY A 134 -8.41 18.04 -2.57
C GLY A 134 -7.31 16.98 -2.30
N THR A 135 -6.98 16.75 -1.02
CA THR A 135 -6.19 15.58 -0.53
C THR A 135 -7.13 14.65 0.23
N VAL A 136 -7.12 13.37 -0.12
CA VAL A 136 -7.92 12.33 0.56
C VAL A 136 -6.98 11.40 1.31
N ILE A 137 -7.25 11.15 2.58
CA ILE A 137 -6.48 10.23 3.43
C ILE A 137 -7.35 9.00 3.70
N ASP A 138 -6.83 7.84 3.33
CA ASP A 138 -7.42 6.55 3.66
C ASP A 138 -6.65 5.89 4.79
N ASN A 139 -7.26 5.82 5.97
CA ASN A 139 -6.69 5.14 7.13
C ASN A 139 -7.37 3.79 7.27
N ALA A 140 -6.58 2.72 7.27
CA ALA A 140 -7.04 1.38 7.54
C ALA A 140 -6.92 0.98 9.02
N VAL A 141 -6.34 1.86 9.86
CA VAL A 141 -6.20 1.65 11.32
C VAL A 141 -7.53 1.23 11.93
N MET A 142 -7.60 -0.07 12.25
CA MET A 142 -8.68 -0.67 13.01
C MET A 142 -8.58 -0.14 14.44
N ARG A 143 -9.28 0.96 14.75
CA ARG A 143 -9.66 1.21 16.14
C ARG A 143 -10.55 0.05 16.55
N GLY A 144 -10.05 -0.78 17.48
CA GLY A 144 -10.70 -1.99 17.95
C GLY A 144 -12.22 -1.83 18.10
N GLY A 145 -12.94 -2.71 17.43
CA GLY A 145 -14.39 -2.69 17.35
C GLY A 145 -14.84 -3.04 15.93
N GLU A 146 -15.41 -4.22 15.80
CA GLU A 146 -15.95 -4.83 14.59
C GLU A 146 -16.70 -3.85 13.66
N PRO A 147 -16.66 -4.04 12.33
CA PRO A 147 -17.58 -3.33 11.45
C PRO A 147 -18.98 -3.94 11.56
N VAL A 148 -19.94 -3.16 12.04
CA VAL A 148 -21.38 -3.38 11.81
C VAL A 148 -21.75 -2.86 10.42
#